data_AF-A0A9W9GJG5-F1
#
_entry.id   AF-A0A9W9GJG5-F1
#
_cell.length_a   1.000
_cell.length_b   1.000
_cell.length_c   1.000
_cell.angle_alpha   90.00
_cell.angle_beta   90.00
_cell.angle_gamma   90.00
#
_symmetry.space_group_name_H-M   'P 1'
#
loop_
_entity.id
_entity.type
_entity.pdbx_description
1 polymer ?
#
loop_
_entity_poly.entity_id
_entity_poly.type
_entity_poly.pdbx_seq_one_letter_code
_entity_poly.pdbx_strand_id
1 'polypeptide(L)'
;MMKYADWVNVMTYDLHGVWDASDPIGSIVQGHTNLTEIKSALDLFRRVENSPAQVVLGFGFYGRAFTLQDKTCTKPGCAFKGASDAGPCSDTAGMLAYYEIASILQGTSKKRATITPVHDKEAAVNYSTFDDDQWVSYDDKTTFKQKVSWADEVGLGGAMIWASDLDTDKYAAHTDLLDREIISTSTLQLENKAVANPGTTVQDLSAFTGQKCFKHTGKCLKIDDTDAMSKACGSGYSVVGWNDAGCGKSNCHCGKPVCCPNGAAPKNCMWRGQDTGQQGASSDCSGQCAAGEINVAGIRSSWGGGYLNDRDTNKCGRGYKAFCCPDPDFKQVTKTCSWAKW
;
A
#
# COMPACT_ATOMS: atom_id res chain seq x y z
N MET A 1 23.30 1.22 8.83
CA MET A 1 21.96 1.12 8.20
C MET A 1 21.87 2.02 6.98
N MET A 2 22.02 3.34 7.13
CA MET A 2 21.91 4.32 6.03
C MET A 2 22.83 4.09 4.82
N LYS A 3 23.99 3.44 5.01
CA LYS A 3 24.90 3.04 3.91
C LYS A 3 24.32 1.94 2.99
N TYR A 4 23.28 1.23 3.43
CA TYR A 4 22.71 0.07 2.74
C TYR A 4 21.23 0.25 2.40
N ALA A 5 20.63 1.37 2.82
CA ALA A 5 19.25 1.70 2.54
C ALA A 5 19.21 2.89 1.58
N ASP A 6 18.44 2.78 0.51
CA ASP A 6 18.23 3.91 -0.41
C ASP A 6 17.58 5.09 0.34
N TRP A 7 16.60 4.80 1.19
CA TRP A 7 15.99 5.73 2.14
C TRP A 7 15.47 5.02 3.40
N VAL A 8 15.11 5.80 4.41
CA VAL A 8 14.47 5.33 5.65
C VAL A 8 13.14 6.04 5.85
N ASN A 9 12.09 5.25 6.07
CA ASN A 9 10.77 5.75 6.44
C ASN A 9 10.74 5.97 7.96
N VAL A 10 10.71 7.22 8.39
CA VAL A 10 10.62 7.55 9.82
C VAL A 10 9.14 7.63 10.20
N MET A 11 8.74 6.82 11.16
CA MET A 11 7.36 6.78 11.67
C MET A 11 7.12 7.95 12.62
N THR A 12 6.94 9.15 12.06
CA THR A 12 6.76 10.43 12.79
C THR A 12 5.34 10.63 13.31
N TYR A 13 4.74 9.55 13.79
CA TYR A 13 3.41 9.43 14.38
C TYR A 13 3.50 8.46 15.56
N ASP A 14 2.41 8.36 16.34
CA ASP A 14 2.41 7.60 17.60
C ASP A 14 3.43 8.14 18.61
N LEU A 15 3.64 9.46 18.62
CA LEU A 15 4.42 10.13 19.67
C LEU A 15 3.72 10.03 21.02
N HIS A 16 2.39 10.08 20.99
CA HIS A 16 1.53 10.04 22.17
C HIS A 16 0.34 9.11 21.95
N GLY A 17 -0.07 8.44 23.02
CA GLY A 17 -1.18 7.50 23.02
C GLY A 17 -1.54 7.04 24.42
N VAL A 18 -2.47 6.10 24.54
CA VAL A 18 -2.96 5.61 25.85
C VAL A 18 -1.87 4.96 26.70
N TRP A 19 -0.77 4.53 26.07
CA TRP A 19 0.40 3.98 26.75
C TRP A 19 1.17 5.01 27.58
N ASP A 20 0.96 6.32 27.36
CA ASP A 20 1.57 7.41 28.14
C ASP A 20 1.22 7.32 29.63
N ALA A 21 0.09 6.67 29.97
CA ALA A 21 -0.29 6.40 31.35
C ALA A 21 0.74 5.56 32.14
N SER A 22 1.61 4.82 31.44
CA SER A 22 2.69 4.02 32.04
C SER A 22 4.08 4.66 31.91
N ASP A 23 4.17 5.86 31.34
CA ASP A 23 5.39 6.63 31.10
C ASP A 23 5.43 7.85 32.05
N PRO A 24 6.62 8.45 32.35
CA PRO A 24 6.72 9.77 32.96
C PRO A 24 5.80 10.89 32.42
N ILE A 25 5.35 10.83 31.16
CA ILE A 25 4.34 11.76 30.60
C ILE A 25 3.03 11.71 31.40
N GLY A 26 2.60 10.52 31.82
CA GLY A 26 1.39 10.30 32.61
C GLY A 26 0.10 10.28 31.78
N SER A 27 -1.03 10.11 32.48
CA SER A 27 -2.37 9.97 31.85
C SER A 27 -2.95 11.30 31.36
N ILE A 28 -2.23 12.02 30.51
CA ILE A 28 -2.67 13.27 29.89
C ILE A 28 -2.82 13.13 28.37
N VAL A 29 -3.84 13.75 27.79
CA VAL A 29 -4.04 13.73 26.33
C VAL A 29 -2.99 14.61 25.66
N GLN A 30 -2.40 14.11 24.58
CA GLN A 30 -1.42 14.81 23.76
C GLN A 30 -1.65 14.44 22.29
N GLY A 31 -1.12 15.25 21.36
CA GLY A 31 -1.24 14.98 19.93
C GLY A 31 -0.37 13.79 19.51
N HIS A 32 -0.95 12.80 18.80
CA HIS A 32 -0.15 11.63 18.35
C HIS A 32 0.93 12.00 17.33
N THR A 33 0.83 13.19 16.74
CA THR A 33 1.86 13.84 15.95
C THR A 33 2.10 15.24 16.51
N ASN A 34 3.36 15.68 16.49
CA ASN A 34 3.77 17.00 16.96
C ASN A 34 5.03 17.43 16.21
N LEU A 35 4.92 18.46 15.37
CA LEU A 35 6.02 18.94 14.53
C LEU A 35 7.24 19.42 15.34
N THR A 36 7.05 19.96 16.55
CA THR A 36 8.17 20.37 17.43
C THR A 36 8.99 19.17 17.90
N GLU A 37 8.32 18.06 18.24
CA GLU A 37 8.95 16.81 18.64
C GLU A 37 9.55 16.08 17.44
N ILE A 38 8.86 16.08 16.30
CA ILE A 38 9.37 15.54 15.03
C ILE A 38 10.66 16.24 14.63
N LYS A 39 10.72 17.58 14.71
CA LYS A 39 11.94 18.37 14.48
C LYS A 39 13.06 17.92 15.40
N SER A 40 12.77 17.78 16.70
CA SER A 40 13.74 17.36 17.71
C SER A 40 14.27 15.93 17.47
N ALA A 41 13.39 15.00 17.08
CA ALA A 41 13.76 13.63 16.74
C ALA A 41 14.60 13.55 15.46
N LEU A 42 14.24 14.30 14.42
CA LEU A 42 14.95 14.31 13.14
C LEU A 42 16.28 15.07 13.19
N ASP A 43 16.48 15.97 14.15
CA ASP A 43 17.80 16.56 14.42
C ASP A 43 18.85 15.51 14.81
N LEU A 44 18.46 14.37 15.39
CA LEU A 44 19.38 13.26 15.65
C LEU A 44 19.91 12.64 14.36
N PHE A 45 19.09 12.53 13.31
CA PHE A 45 19.50 12.02 12.00
C PHE A 45 20.52 12.93 11.31
N ARG A 46 20.39 14.25 11.48
CA ARG A 46 21.34 15.23 10.94
C ARG A 46 22.71 15.14 11.61
N ARG A 47 22.74 14.90 12.92
CA ARG A 47 23.98 14.85 13.71
C ARG A 47 24.90 13.69 13.37
N VAL A 48 24.40 12.67 12.67
CA VAL A 48 25.17 11.49 12.26
C VAL A 48 25.58 11.52 10.78
N GLU A 49 25.66 12.71 10.19
CA GLU A 49 26.11 12.97 8.80
C GLU A 49 25.30 12.23 7.71
N ASN A 50 24.03 11.96 7.97
CA ASN A 50 23.16 11.39 6.94
C ASN A 50 22.68 12.48 5.97
N SER A 51 22.58 12.14 4.69
CA SER A 51 21.90 12.98 3.71
C SER A 51 20.43 13.13 4.09
N PRO A 52 19.90 14.36 4.28
CA PRO A 52 18.47 14.59 4.53
C PRO A 52 17.58 13.94 3.47
N ALA A 53 18.05 13.85 2.22
CA ALA A 53 17.33 13.23 1.11
C ALA A 53 17.13 11.71 1.26
N GLN A 54 17.84 11.04 2.18
CA GLN A 54 17.60 9.63 2.50
C GLN A 54 16.54 9.45 3.60
N VAL A 55 16.02 10.52 4.19
CA VAL A 55 15.02 10.47 5.27
C VAL A 55 13.65 10.82 4.69
N VAL A 56 12.67 9.93 4.88
CA VAL A 56 11.30 10.07 4.40
C VAL A 56 10.37 10.28 5.60
N LEU A 57 9.58 11.36 5.57
CA LEU A 57 8.69 11.76 6.67
C LEU A 57 7.41 10.92 6.67
N GLY A 58 7.03 10.39 7.83
CA GLY A 58 5.82 9.57 7.98
C GLY A 58 4.56 10.37 8.30
N PHE A 59 3.47 10.06 7.61
CA PHE A 59 2.15 10.65 7.78
C PHE A 59 1.14 9.58 8.18
N GLY A 60 0.45 9.79 9.30
CA GLY A 60 -0.61 8.90 9.77
C GLY A 60 -1.97 9.31 9.20
N PHE A 61 -2.65 8.40 8.49
CA PHE A 61 -4.04 8.57 8.06
C PHE A 61 -5.01 8.05 9.13
N TYR A 62 -4.73 8.42 10.37
CA TYR A 62 -5.49 8.07 11.55
C TYR A 62 -5.17 9.07 12.65
N GLY A 63 -5.95 9.04 13.72
CA GLY A 63 -5.67 9.75 14.94
C GLY A 63 -5.57 8.82 16.14
N ARG A 64 -4.88 9.26 17.19
CA ARG A 64 -5.03 8.65 18.52
C ARG A 64 -6.11 9.37 19.31
N ALA A 65 -6.87 8.59 20.04
CA ALA A 65 -8.06 9.04 20.72
C ALA A 65 -8.11 8.51 22.16
N PHE A 66 -8.76 9.27 23.02
CA PHE A 66 -8.80 9.06 24.46
C PHE A 66 -10.21 9.33 24.97
N THR A 67 -10.55 8.76 26.13
CA THR A 67 -11.68 9.23 26.91
C THR A 67 -11.19 10.15 28.04
N LEU A 68 -11.66 11.39 28.03
CA LEU A 68 -11.34 12.40 29.03
C LEU A 68 -11.89 11.99 30.41
N GLN A 69 -11.10 12.29 31.44
CA GLN A 69 -11.53 12.15 32.83
C GLN A 69 -12.47 13.29 33.22
N ASP A 70 -12.14 14.52 32.81
CA ASP A 70 -12.98 15.71 32.96
C ASP A 70 -13.35 16.26 31.58
N LYS A 71 -14.65 16.22 31.26
CA LYS A 71 -15.19 16.63 29.95
C LYS A 71 -15.07 18.13 29.69
N THR A 72 -14.86 18.93 30.74
CA THR A 72 -14.65 20.37 30.63
C THR A 72 -13.21 20.72 30.27
N CYS A 73 -12.26 19.81 30.49
CA CYS A 73 -10.86 19.95 30.11
C CYS A 73 -10.62 19.30 28.75
N THR A 74 -10.46 20.11 27.70
CA THR A 74 -10.45 19.62 26.30
C THR A 74 -9.15 19.85 25.54
N LYS A 75 -8.12 20.37 26.20
CA LYS A 75 -6.82 20.72 25.60
C LYS A 75 -5.77 19.63 25.85
N PRO A 76 -4.70 19.58 25.06
CA PRO A 76 -3.50 18.83 25.43
C PRO A 76 -3.06 19.13 26.88
N GLY A 77 -2.65 18.10 27.62
CA GLY A 77 -2.38 18.15 29.05
C GLY A 77 -3.57 17.81 29.97
N CYS A 78 -4.79 17.69 29.45
CA CYS A 78 -5.95 17.26 30.23
C CYS A 78 -5.90 15.76 30.54
N ALA A 79 -6.37 15.36 31.73
CA ALA A 79 -6.33 13.96 32.14
C ALA A 79 -7.28 13.07 31.32
N PHE A 80 -6.81 11.87 30.94
CA PHE A 80 -7.64 10.81 30.36
C PHE A 80 -7.82 9.64 31.34
N LYS A 81 -8.93 8.92 31.19
CA LYS A 81 -9.21 7.69 31.97
C LYS A 81 -8.98 6.40 31.17
N GLY A 82 -8.76 6.49 29.86
CA GLY A 82 -8.38 5.37 29.01
C GLY A 82 -8.47 5.70 27.53
N ALA A 83 -8.42 4.64 26.72
CA ALA A 83 -8.67 4.69 25.28
C ALA A 83 -10.09 5.19 24.98
N SER A 84 -10.24 5.88 23.85
CA SER A 84 -11.58 6.15 23.32
C SER A 84 -12.33 4.87 23.00
N ASP A 85 -13.64 4.99 22.84
CA ASP A 85 -14.45 3.95 22.21
C ASP A 85 -13.85 3.58 20.84
N ALA A 86 -13.97 2.31 20.48
CA ALA A 86 -13.53 1.81 19.18
C ALA A 86 -14.39 2.42 18.05
N GLY A 87 -13.72 2.77 16.94
CA GLY A 87 -14.41 3.19 15.73
C GLY A 87 -15.25 2.07 15.11
N PRO A 88 -16.35 2.40 14.40
CA PRO A 88 -17.27 1.40 13.87
C PRO A 88 -16.67 0.48 12.79
N CYS A 89 -15.56 0.88 12.16
CA CYS A 89 -14.91 0.08 11.12
C CYS A 89 -13.52 -0.38 11.54
N SER A 90 -12.74 0.49 12.20
CA SER A 90 -11.39 0.14 12.66
C SER A 90 -11.39 -0.83 13.83
N ASP A 91 -12.51 -0.88 14.60
CA ASP A 91 -12.72 -1.73 15.77
C ASP A 91 -11.53 -1.73 16.75
N THR A 92 -10.86 -0.58 16.86
CA THR A 92 -9.65 -0.41 17.66
C THR A 92 -9.83 0.73 18.65
N ALA A 93 -9.98 0.40 19.93
CA ALA A 93 -10.08 1.41 20.98
C ALA A 93 -8.83 2.31 21.01
N GLY A 94 -9.04 3.62 21.13
CA GLY A 94 -7.97 4.61 21.19
C GLY A 94 -7.30 4.95 19.85
N MET A 95 -7.86 4.49 18.74
CA MET A 95 -7.48 4.87 17.38
C MET A 95 -8.74 5.11 16.56
N LEU A 96 -8.70 6.13 15.69
CA LEU A 96 -9.73 6.34 14.69
C LEU A 96 -9.08 6.52 13.33
N ALA A 97 -9.54 5.80 12.32
CA ALA A 97 -9.09 5.98 10.95
C ALA A 97 -9.49 7.37 10.42
N TYR A 98 -8.79 7.89 9.41
CA TYR A 98 -9.11 9.20 8.82
C TYR A 98 -10.57 9.28 8.36
N TYR A 99 -11.10 8.20 7.76
CA TYR A 99 -12.51 8.15 7.35
C TYR A 99 -13.51 8.19 8.53
N GLU A 100 -13.15 7.67 9.70
CA GLU A 100 -13.99 7.73 10.91
C GLU A 100 -13.99 9.14 11.49
N ILE A 101 -12.80 9.77 11.53
CA ILE A 101 -12.64 11.16 11.96
C ILE A 101 -13.43 12.09 11.03
N ALA A 102 -13.27 11.94 9.71
CA ALA A 102 -13.99 12.73 8.72
C ALA A 102 -15.52 12.60 8.89
N SER A 103 -16.00 11.37 9.12
CA SER A 103 -17.42 11.09 9.38
C SER A 103 -17.92 11.81 10.64
N ILE A 104 -17.17 11.72 11.75
CA ILE A 104 -17.51 12.38 13.02
C ILE A 104 -17.61 13.89 12.84
N LEU A 105 -16.64 14.51 12.14
CA LEU A 105 -16.62 15.94 11.86
C LEU A 105 -17.78 16.39 10.94
N GLN A 106 -18.26 15.49 10.08
CA GLN A 106 -19.43 15.71 9.20
C GLN A 106 -20.77 15.47 9.90
N GLY A 107 -20.77 15.16 11.21
CA GLY A 107 -21.99 15.12 12.02
C GLY A 107 -22.55 13.74 12.30
N THR A 108 -21.77 12.66 12.10
CA THR A 108 -22.19 11.31 12.53
C THR A 108 -21.95 11.05 14.02
N SER A 109 -21.41 12.02 14.77
CA SER A 109 -21.26 11.90 16.22
C SER A 109 -22.63 11.75 16.89
N LYS A 110 -22.71 10.86 17.88
CA LYS A 110 -23.96 10.48 18.56
C LYS A 110 -24.52 11.60 19.43
N LYS A 111 -23.67 12.49 19.95
CA LYS A 111 -24.06 13.51 20.94
C LYS A 111 -23.83 14.95 20.52
N ARG A 112 -23.16 15.20 19.39
CA ARG A 112 -22.93 16.57 18.87
C ARG A 112 -23.19 16.63 17.37
N ALA A 113 -24.01 17.59 16.97
CA ALA A 113 -24.33 17.85 15.56
C ALA A 113 -23.24 18.66 14.84
N THR A 114 -22.38 19.37 15.57
CA THR A 114 -21.29 20.16 15.00
C THR A 114 -20.06 20.07 15.88
N ILE A 115 -18.92 19.75 15.28
CA ILE A 115 -17.62 19.70 15.94
C ILE A 115 -16.71 20.69 15.22
N THR A 116 -16.10 21.59 15.98
CA THR A 116 -15.08 22.50 15.47
C THR A 116 -13.73 22.08 16.04
N PRO A 117 -12.82 21.54 15.21
CA PRO A 117 -11.48 21.19 15.64
C PRO A 117 -10.70 22.42 16.10
N VAL A 118 -9.81 22.23 17.06
CA VAL A 118 -8.78 23.20 17.44
C VAL A 118 -7.51 22.85 16.69
N HIS A 119 -6.96 23.83 16.00
CA HIS A 119 -5.69 23.71 15.29
C HIS A 119 -4.55 24.24 16.16
N ASP A 120 -3.66 23.34 16.60
CA ASP A 120 -2.40 23.72 17.22
C ASP A 120 -1.37 24.02 16.13
N LYS A 121 -1.12 25.32 15.92
CA LYS A 121 -0.22 25.80 14.86
C LYS A 121 1.24 25.45 15.11
N GLU A 122 1.65 25.36 16.37
CA GLU A 122 3.05 25.10 16.73
C GLU A 122 3.36 23.61 16.59
N ALA A 123 2.48 22.76 17.11
CA ALA A 123 2.58 21.32 16.96
C ALA A 123 2.16 20.83 15.56
N ALA A 124 1.54 21.67 14.73
CA ALA A 124 0.98 21.31 13.43
C ALA A 124 0.12 20.04 13.53
N VAL A 125 -0.86 20.06 14.43
CA VAL A 125 -1.81 18.97 14.65
C VAL A 125 -3.19 19.54 14.99
N ASN A 126 -4.25 18.84 14.63
CA ASN A 126 -5.60 19.19 15.04
C ASN A 126 -6.04 18.28 16.18
N TYR A 127 -6.90 18.80 17.04
CA TYR A 127 -7.60 17.98 18.01
C TYR A 127 -9.05 18.43 18.20
N SER A 128 -9.90 17.53 18.63
CA SER A 128 -11.30 17.83 18.88
C SER A 128 -11.87 16.93 19.96
N THR A 129 -12.99 17.35 20.54
CA THR A 129 -13.80 16.47 21.39
C THR A 129 -15.10 16.11 20.70
N PHE A 130 -15.54 14.87 20.88
CA PHE A 130 -16.77 14.32 20.33
C PHE A 130 -17.47 13.47 21.39
N ASP A 131 -18.72 13.08 21.13
CA ASP A 131 -19.49 12.14 21.97
C ASP A 131 -19.40 12.36 23.49
N ASP A 132 -19.45 13.64 23.89
CA ASP A 132 -19.37 14.18 25.26
C ASP A 132 -17.96 14.12 25.89
N ASP A 133 -17.34 12.95 26.03
CA ASP A 133 -16.03 12.80 26.71
C ASP A 133 -14.92 12.19 25.86
N GLN A 134 -15.14 12.01 24.56
CA GLN A 134 -14.12 11.48 23.68
C GLN A 134 -13.26 12.62 23.12
N TRP A 135 -11.97 12.37 22.97
CA TRP A 135 -10.99 13.32 22.46
C TRP A 135 -10.14 12.63 21.40
N VAL A 136 -9.85 13.31 20.29
CA VAL A 136 -8.99 12.78 19.22
C VAL A 136 -8.03 13.85 18.74
N SER A 137 -6.77 13.48 18.53
CA SER A 137 -5.81 14.25 17.75
C SER A 137 -5.57 13.59 16.41
N TYR A 138 -5.46 14.38 15.35
CA TYR A 138 -5.30 13.89 13.99
C TYR A 138 -4.68 14.95 13.09
N ASP A 139 -4.29 14.52 11.90
CA ASP A 139 -3.82 15.38 10.82
C ASP A 139 -4.86 15.55 9.73
N ASP A 140 -4.85 16.70 9.05
CA ASP A 140 -5.66 17.00 7.87
C ASP A 140 -4.85 17.80 6.83
N LYS A 141 -5.52 18.29 5.78
CA LYS A 141 -4.90 19.16 4.77
C LYS A 141 -4.02 20.27 5.33
N THR A 142 -4.43 20.93 6.40
CA THR A 142 -3.71 22.07 6.96
C THR A 142 -2.40 21.61 7.60
N THR A 143 -2.47 20.58 8.43
CA THR A 143 -1.31 20.08 9.19
C THR A 143 -0.36 19.27 8.31
N PHE A 144 -0.89 18.50 7.34
CA PHE A 144 -0.10 17.89 6.28
C PHE A 144 0.71 18.92 5.52
N LYS A 145 0.08 20.01 5.08
CA LYS A 145 0.78 21.09 4.37
C LYS A 145 1.89 21.73 5.21
N GLN A 146 1.66 21.96 6.50
CA GLN A 146 2.69 22.50 7.40
C GLN A 146 3.88 21.56 7.52
N LYS A 147 3.63 20.26 7.68
CA LYS A 147 4.67 19.22 7.81
C LYS A 147 5.43 19.01 6.51
N VAL A 148 4.75 18.97 5.37
CA VAL A 148 5.38 18.91 4.03
C VAL A 148 6.22 20.16 3.78
N SER A 149 5.71 21.35 4.07
CA SER A 149 6.46 22.60 3.88
C SER A 149 7.75 22.61 4.69
N TRP A 150 7.72 22.12 5.93
CA TRP A 150 8.92 21.96 6.74
C TRP A 150 9.86 20.87 6.21
N ALA A 151 9.32 19.74 5.75
CA ALA A 151 10.10 18.66 5.15
C ALA A 151 10.88 19.15 3.91
N ASP A 152 10.23 19.94 3.06
CA ASP A 152 10.83 20.59 1.89
C ASP A 152 11.90 21.61 2.29
N GLU A 153 11.62 22.46 3.29
CA GLU A 153 12.56 23.46 3.82
C GLU A 153 13.90 22.83 4.23
N VAL A 154 13.84 21.62 4.77
CA VAL A 154 15.03 20.93 5.29
C VAL A 154 15.57 19.82 4.39
N GLY A 155 14.98 19.65 3.21
CA GLY A 155 15.44 18.73 2.16
C GLY A 155 15.23 17.25 2.48
N LEU A 156 14.13 16.87 3.14
CA LEU A 156 13.78 15.46 3.31
C LEU A 156 13.48 14.79 1.95
N GLY A 157 13.72 13.49 1.85
CA GLY A 157 13.63 12.72 0.61
C GLY A 157 12.20 12.46 0.10
N GLY A 158 11.20 12.66 0.94
CA GLY A 158 9.80 12.49 0.55
C GLY A 158 8.87 12.21 1.73
N ALA A 159 7.70 11.67 1.39
CA ALA A 159 6.65 11.29 2.34
C ALA A 159 6.35 9.79 2.28
N MET A 160 6.08 9.20 3.44
CA MET A 160 5.54 7.84 3.61
C MET A 160 4.19 7.96 4.32
N ILE A 161 3.23 7.13 3.93
CA ILE A 161 1.87 7.15 4.49
C ILE A 161 1.63 5.86 5.26
N TRP A 162 1.01 5.98 6.43
CA TRP A 162 0.47 4.88 7.22
C TRP A 162 -1.00 5.13 7.58
N ALA A 163 -1.97 4.42 7.01
CA ALA A 163 -1.85 3.54 5.86
C ALA A 163 -2.93 3.90 4.85
N SER A 164 -2.71 3.50 3.59
CA SER A 164 -3.58 3.90 2.47
C SER A 164 -5.04 3.47 2.65
N ASP A 165 -5.29 2.37 3.37
CA ASP A 165 -6.62 1.82 3.66
C ASP A 165 -7.37 2.57 4.77
N LEU A 166 -6.72 3.49 5.47
CA LEU A 166 -7.33 4.33 6.50
C LEU A 166 -7.89 5.66 5.96
N ASP A 167 -7.69 5.92 4.66
CA ASP A 167 -8.26 7.07 3.96
C ASP A 167 -9.77 6.87 3.67
N THR A 168 -10.47 7.93 3.26
CA THR A 168 -11.83 7.86 2.74
C THR A 168 -11.89 7.09 1.43
N ASP A 169 -13.09 6.62 1.11
CA ASP A 169 -13.41 6.02 -0.19
C ASP A 169 -13.06 6.94 -1.37
N LYS A 170 -13.02 8.26 -1.15
CA LYS A 170 -12.69 9.29 -2.15
C LYS A 170 -11.26 9.82 -2.06
N TYR A 171 -10.35 9.11 -1.39
CA TYR A 171 -8.93 9.45 -1.31
C TYR A 171 -8.66 10.86 -0.75
N ALA A 172 -9.44 11.29 0.25
CA ALA A 172 -9.37 12.65 0.77
C ALA A 172 -8.01 12.95 1.42
N ALA A 173 -7.50 12.08 2.28
CA ALA A 173 -6.20 12.26 2.93
C ALA A 173 -5.05 12.23 1.93
N HIS A 174 -5.10 11.36 0.91
CA HIS A 174 -4.12 11.39 -0.18
C HIS A 174 -4.15 12.72 -0.93
N THR A 175 -5.35 13.20 -1.29
CA THR A 175 -5.55 14.48 -1.98
C THR A 175 -5.03 15.64 -1.13
N ASP A 176 -5.30 15.60 0.17
CA ASP A 176 -4.92 16.61 1.14
C ASP A 176 -3.41 16.65 1.38
N LEU A 177 -2.75 15.48 1.43
CA LEU A 177 -1.30 15.37 1.59
C LEU A 177 -0.55 15.81 0.31
N LEU A 178 -1.03 15.39 -0.86
CA LEU A 178 -0.37 15.69 -2.14
C LEU A 178 -0.72 17.09 -2.70
N ASP A 179 -1.75 17.73 -2.15
CA ASP A 179 -2.40 18.94 -2.68
C ASP A 179 -2.75 18.81 -4.17
N ARG A 180 -3.17 17.61 -4.57
CA ARG A 180 -3.46 17.21 -5.97
C ARG A 180 -4.56 16.17 -6.00
N GLU A 181 -5.40 16.22 -7.02
CA GLU A 181 -6.41 15.20 -7.27
C GLU A 181 -5.73 13.86 -7.58
N ILE A 182 -6.23 12.79 -6.95
CA ILE A 182 -5.77 11.43 -7.26
C ILE A 182 -6.40 10.98 -8.57
N ILE A 183 -5.56 10.67 -9.56
CA ILE A 183 -6.00 10.17 -10.86
C ILE A 183 -6.78 8.87 -10.64
N SER A 184 -8.10 8.93 -10.81
CA SER A 184 -8.96 7.77 -10.69
C SER A 184 -9.01 7.04 -12.03
N THR A 185 -8.51 5.80 -12.06
CA THR A 185 -8.78 4.87 -13.15
C THR A 185 -10.17 4.25 -12.97
N SER A 186 -10.74 3.66 -14.02
CA SER A 186 -12.02 2.93 -13.89
C SER A 186 -11.98 1.84 -12.82
N THR A 187 -10.80 1.26 -12.57
CA THR A 187 -10.55 0.29 -11.49
C THR A 187 -10.62 0.93 -10.10
N LEU A 188 -10.12 2.16 -9.95
CA LEU A 188 -10.16 2.91 -8.69
C LEU A 188 -11.54 3.55 -8.40
N GLN A 189 -12.36 3.76 -9.44
CA GLN A 189 -13.73 4.31 -9.32
C GLN A 189 -14.80 3.27 -8.94
N LEU A 190 -14.40 2.07 -8.48
CA LEU A 190 -15.34 1.00 -8.11
C LEU A 190 -16.03 1.23 -6.75
N GLU A 191 -15.85 2.38 -6.09
CA GLU A 191 -16.43 2.74 -4.79
C GLU A 191 -17.92 2.38 -4.68
N ASN A 192 -18.74 2.84 -5.61
CA ASN A 192 -20.18 2.58 -5.60
C ASN A 192 -20.51 1.07 -5.68
N LYS A 193 -19.68 0.29 -6.39
CA LYS A 193 -19.83 -1.16 -6.49
C LYS A 193 -19.33 -1.86 -5.23
N ALA A 194 -18.23 -1.40 -4.65
CA ALA A 194 -17.67 -1.92 -3.41
C ALA A 194 -18.63 -1.74 -2.23
N VAL A 195 -19.23 -0.56 -2.10
CA VAL A 195 -20.21 -0.24 -1.06
C VAL A 195 -21.50 -1.03 -1.26
N ALA A 196 -21.99 -1.16 -2.50
CA ALA A 196 -23.23 -1.89 -2.77
C ALA A 196 -23.07 -3.41 -2.67
N ASN A 197 -21.93 -3.97 -3.11
CA ASN A 197 -21.69 -5.41 -3.18
C ASN A 197 -20.21 -5.75 -2.93
N PRO A 198 -19.74 -5.72 -1.67
CA PRO A 198 -18.33 -5.89 -1.33
C PRO A 198 -17.80 -7.26 -1.76
N GLY A 199 -18.58 -8.33 -1.54
CA GLY A 199 -18.20 -9.69 -1.91
C GLY A 199 -17.93 -9.84 -3.41
N THR A 200 -18.79 -9.29 -4.27
CA THR A 200 -18.57 -9.37 -5.73
C THR A 200 -17.39 -8.51 -6.18
N THR A 201 -17.19 -7.35 -5.55
CA THR A 201 -16.09 -6.45 -5.90
C THR A 201 -14.73 -7.06 -5.58
N VAL A 202 -14.60 -7.75 -4.44
CA VAL A 202 -13.39 -8.53 -4.11
C VAL A 202 -13.16 -9.64 -5.14
N GLN A 203 -14.21 -10.34 -5.56
CA GLN A 203 -14.11 -11.40 -6.56
C GLN A 203 -13.71 -10.87 -7.94
N ASP A 204 -14.12 -9.65 -8.30
CA ASP A 204 -13.71 -9.01 -9.55
C ASP A 204 -12.25 -8.53 -9.47
N LEU A 205 -11.87 -7.82 -8.41
CA LEU A 205 -10.51 -7.28 -8.23
C LEU A 205 -9.43 -8.37 -8.09
N SER A 206 -9.74 -9.48 -7.41
CA SER A 206 -8.82 -10.63 -7.30
C SER A 206 -8.50 -11.25 -8.67
N ALA A 207 -9.37 -11.09 -9.66
CA ALA A 207 -9.09 -11.53 -11.02
C ALA A 207 -8.06 -10.62 -11.72
N PHE A 208 -8.13 -9.29 -11.50
CA PHE A 208 -7.23 -8.31 -12.11
C PHE A 208 -5.83 -8.27 -11.50
N THR A 209 -5.70 -8.63 -10.22
CA THR A 209 -4.39 -8.78 -9.55
C THR A 209 -3.75 -10.15 -9.80
N GLY A 210 -4.39 -10.98 -10.62
CA GLY A 210 -3.92 -12.31 -10.96
C GLY A 210 -4.04 -13.34 -9.83
N GLN A 211 -4.61 -13.01 -8.66
CA GLN A 211 -4.71 -13.92 -7.51
C GLN A 211 -5.50 -15.20 -7.81
N LYS A 212 -6.44 -15.14 -8.76
CA LYS A 212 -7.19 -16.31 -9.22
C LYS A 212 -6.50 -17.08 -10.33
N CYS A 213 -5.39 -16.57 -10.85
CA CYS A 213 -4.63 -17.30 -11.84
C CYS A 213 -3.87 -18.47 -11.19
N PHE A 214 -3.71 -19.56 -11.92
CA PHE A 214 -2.99 -20.72 -11.44
C PHE A 214 -2.21 -21.42 -12.54
N LYS A 215 -1.13 -22.10 -12.15
CA LYS A 215 -0.41 -23.03 -13.01
C LYS A 215 -1.04 -24.41 -12.88
N HIS A 216 -1.47 -25.00 -13.99
CA HIS A 216 -2.01 -26.35 -14.01
C HIS A 216 -0.98 -27.35 -13.43
N THR A 217 -1.41 -28.22 -12.53
CA THR A 217 -0.53 -29.16 -11.81
C THR A 217 -0.54 -30.57 -12.42
N GLY A 218 -1.52 -30.88 -13.27
CA GLY A 218 -1.72 -32.19 -13.88
C GLY A 218 -0.68 -32.56 -14.95
N LYS A 219 -1.10 -33.43 -15.88
CA LYS A 219 -0.22 -33.96 -16.92
C LYS A 219 0.22 -32.85 -17.88
N CYS A 220 1.39 -33.02 -18.48
CA CYS A 220 1.81 -32.16 -19.58
C CYS A 220 0.93 -32.41 -20.80
N LEU A 221 0.53 -31.32 -21.45
CA LEU A 221 -0.37 -31.31 -22.58
C LEU A 221 0.39 -30.78 -23.79
N LYS A 222 0.02 -31.26 -24.97
CA LYS A 222 0.53 -30.70 -26.23
C LYS A 222 0.11 -29.24 -26.32
N ILE A 223 1.06 -28.34 -26.52
CA ILE A 223 0.76 -26.90 -26.47
C ILE A 223 -0.04 -26.41 -27.68
N ASP A 224 -0.01 -27.15 -28.79
CA ASP A 224 -0.79 -26.92 -30.01
C ASP A 224 -2.21 -27.53 -29.94
N ASP A 225 -2.48 -28.38 -28.94
CA ASP A 225 -3.83 -28.88 -28.63
C ASP A 225 -4.58 -27.87 -27.75
N THR A 226 -5.13 -26.85 -28.39
CA THR A 226 -5.84 -25.75 -27.72
C THR A 226 -7.04 -26.24 -26.91
N ASP A 227 -7.70 -27.30 -27.36
CA ASP A 227 -8.85 -27.88 -26.68
C ASP A 227 -8.44 -28.58 -25.38
N ALA A 228 -7.36 -29.36 -25.40
CA ALA A 228 -6.83 -29.98 -24.19
C ALA A 228 -6.32 -28.94 -23.18
N MET A 229 -5.61 -27.92 -23.65
CA MET A 229 -5.13 -26.82 -22.81
C MET A 229 -6.28 -26.04 -22.16
N SER A 230 -7.33 -25.72 -22.92
CA SER A 230 -8.53 -25.05 -22.42
C SER A 230 -9.30 -25.92 -21.41
N LYS A 231 -9.52 -27.20 -21.71
CA LYS A 231 -10.17 -28.15 -20.78
C LYS A 231 -9.40 -28.28 -19.47
N ALA A 232 -8.07 -28.19 -19.49
CA ALA A 232 -7.24 -28.25 -18.29
C ALA A 232 -7.32 -27.01 -17.40
N CYS A 233 -7.70 -25.85 -17.97
CA CYS A 233 -8.04 -24.65 -17.19
C CYS A 233 -9.47 -24.72 -16.62
N GLY A 234 -10.37 -25.42 -17.30
CA GLY A 234 -11.76 -25.57 -16.88
C GLY A 234 -12.64 -24.36 -17.24
N SER A 235 -13.95 -24.49 -17.00
CA SER A 235 -14.92 -23.44 -17.32
C SER A 235 -14.64 -22.16 -16.53
N GLY A 236 -14.73 -21.02 -17.19
CA GLY A 236 -14.49 -19.70 -16.60
C GLY A 236 -13.03 -19.23 -16.64
N TYR A 237 -12.12 -20.04 -17.18
CA TYR A 237 -10.69 -19.73 -17.27
C TYR A 237 -10.16 -19.80 -18.71
N SER A 238 -9.25 -18.89 -19.02
CA SER A 238 -8.49 -18.82 -20.27
C SER A 238 -7.05 -19.22 -20.05
N VAL A 239 -6.45 -19.88 -21.04
CA VAL A 239 -5.00 -20.13 -21.09
C VAL A 239 -4.29 -18.82 -21.42
N VAL A 240 -3.37 -18.39 -20.56
CA VAL A 240 -2.59 -17.15 -20.76
C VAL A 240 -1.11 -17.40 -21.04
N GLY A 241 -0.69 -18.66 -20.92
CA GLY A 241 0.67 -19.13 -21.18
C GLY A 241 0.81 -20.58 -20.74
N TRP A 242 2.04 -21.09 -20.68
CA TRP A 242 2.32 -22.42 -20.14
C TRP A 242 3.68 -22.46 -19.45
N ASN A 243 3.90 -23.55 -18.73
CA ASN A 243 5.13 -23.87 -18.05
C ASN A 243 5.67 -25.22 -18.53
N ASP A 244 6.94 -25.27 -18.92
CA ASP A 244 7.63 -26.43 -19.47
C ASP A 244 8.19 -27.36 -18.37
N ALA A 245 8.19 -26.92 -17.11
CA ALA A 245 8.79 -27.70 -16.03
C ALA A 245 8.16 -29.09 -15.90
N GLY A 246 8.99 -30.12 -16.08
CA GLY A 246 8.57 -31.52 -16.06
C GLY A 246 7.98 -32.05 -17.36
N CYS A 247 8.02 -31.27 -18.45
CA CYS A 247 7.43 -31.63 -19.75
C CYS A 247 8.45 -31.94 -20.86
N GLY A 248 9.75 -31.88 -20.55
CA GLY A 248 10.87 -32.05 -21.50
C GLY A 248 11.12 -33.48 -21.99
N LYS A 249 10.21 -34.05 -22.80
CA LYS A 249 10.51 -35.21 -23.64
C LYS A 249 10.71 -34.75 -25.08
N SER A 250 11.80 -35.18 -25.72
CA SER A 250 12.22 -34.80 -27.10
C SER A 250 11.15 -34.95 -28.19
N ASN A 251 10.09 -35.73 -27.94
CA ASN A 251 9.06 -36.07 -28.92
C ASN A 251 7.70 -35.41 -28.60
N CYS A 252 7.61 -34.55 -27.57
CA CYS A 252 6.41 -33.76 -27.32
C CYS A 252 6.76 -32.30 -27.04
N HIS A 253 6.23 -31.40 -27.87
CA HIS A 253 6.15 -29.99 -27.54
C HIS A 253 5.01 -29.78 -26.52
N CYS A 254 5.34 -30.06 -25.27
CA CYS A 254 4.38 -30.23 -24.18
C CYS A 254 4.60 -29.17 -23.09
N GLY A 255 3.53 -28.70 -22.46
CA GLY A 255 3.56 -27.75 -21.35
C GLY A 255 2.38 -27.94 -20.39
N LYS A 256 2.43 -27.27 -19.25
CA LYS A 256 1.29 -27.14 -18.32
C LYS A 256 0.70 -25.74 -18.44
N PRO A 257 -0.60 -25.57 -18.76
CA PRO A 257 -1.17 -24.25 -18.97
C PRO A 257 -1.13 -23.40 -17.69
N VAL A 258 -0.94 -22.10 -17.88
CA VAL A 258 -1.24 -21.07 -16.88
C VAL A 258 -2.62 -20.53 -17.21
N CYS A 259 -3.52 -20.56 -16.24
CA CYS A 259 -4.94 -20.33 -16.39
C CYS A 259 -5.36 -19.11 -15.58
N CYS A 260 -6.12 -18.19 -16.18
CA CYS A 260 -6.63 -16.98 -15.52
C CYS A 260 -8.13 -16.81 -15.80
N PRO A 261 -8.91 -16.16 -14.92
CA PRO A 261 -10.34 -15.95 -15.14
C PRO A 261 -10.63 -15.20 -16.45
N ASN A 262 -11.64 -15.63 -17.22
CA ASN A 262 -11.93 -15.10 -18.55
C ASN A 262 -12.08 -13.56 -18.60
N GLY A 263 -12.75 -12.97 -17.61
CA GLY A 263 -13.01 -11.53 -17.56
C GLY A 263 -11.78 -10.67 -17.25
N ALA A 264 -10.70 -11.27 -16.76
CA ALA A 264 -9.48 -10.55 -16.35
C ALA A 264 -8.20 -11.24 -16.85
N ALA A 265 -8.31 -12.14 -17.83
CA ALA A 265 -7.17 -12.91 -18.33
C ALA A 265 -6.16 -11.95 -19.00
N PRO A 266 -4.96 -11.78 -18.44
CA PRO A 266 -3.97 -10.89 -19.03
C PRO A 266 -3.49 -11.44 -20.37
N LYS A 267 -3.04 -10.53 -21.24
CA LYS A 267 -2.52 -10.85 -22.58
C LYS A 267 -1.03 -10.56 -22.64
N ASN A 268 -0.34 -11.16 -23.61
CA ASN A 268 1.07 -10.92 -23.88
C ASN A 268 2.00 -11.23 -22.68
N CYS A 269 1.61 -12.21 -21.87
CA CYS A 269 2.41 -12.68 -20.76
C CYS A 269 3.66 -13.42 -21.24
N MET A 270 4.73 -13.32 -20.46
CA MET A 270 6.02 -13.96 -20.74
C MET A 270 6.73 -14.34 -19.46
N TRP A 271 7.71 -15.25 -19.58
CA TRP A 271 8.58 -15.58 -18.45
C TRP A 271 9.78 -14.64 -18.41
N ARG A 272 10.02 -14.02 -17.25
CA ARG A 272 11.12 -13.08 -16.99
C ARG A 272 12.16 -13.64 -16.03
N GLY A 273 13.37 -13.10 -16.14
CA GLY A 273 14.43 -13.24 -15.15
C GLY A 273 15.65 -14.03 -15.61
N GLN A 274 15.95 -14.11 -16.91
CA GLN A 274 17.12 -14.86 -17.43
C GLN A 274 18.36 -14.02 -17.73
N ASP A 275 18.26 -12.70 -17.73
CA ASP A 275 19.41 -11.82 -17.90
C ASP A 275 19.69 -11.09 -16.58
N THR A 276 20.67 -11.57 -15.82
CA THR A 276 21.16 -10.88 -14.62
C THR A 276 22.16 -9.78 -14.96
N GLY A 277 22.53 -9.62 -16.25
CA GLY A 277 23.57 -8.68 -16.69
C GLY A 277 24.99 -9.04 -16.21
N GLN A 278 25.19 -10.19 -15.55
CA GLN A 278 26.50 -10.62 -15.04
C GLN A 278 27.18 -11.61 -15.99
N GLN A 279 28.35 -11.22 -16.52
CA GLN A 279 29.22 -12.13 -17.27
C GLN A 279 29.60 -13.35 -16.41
N GLY A 280 29.23 -14.55 -16.87
CA GLY A 280 29.56 -15.83 -16.23
C GLY A 280 28.40 -16.50 -15.45
N ALA A 281 27.23 -15.86 -15.33
CA ALA A 281 26.09 -16.37 -14.58
C ALA A 281 24.98 -16.95 -15.47
N SER A 282 25.34 -17.70 -16.53
CA SER A 282 24.41 -18.21 -17.58
C SER A 282 23.28 -19.15 -17.10
N SER A 283 23.12 -19.33 -15.79
CA SER A 283 22.07 -20.15 -15.17
C SER A 283 21.36 -19.48 -13.99
N ASP A 284 21.70 -18.24 -13.63
CA ASP A 284 21.08 -17.55 -12.51
C ASP A 284 19.88 -16.74 -12.97
N CYS A 285 18.77 -16.86 -12.24
CA CYS A 285 17.53 -16.17 -12.56
C CYS A 285 17.06 -15.22 -11.45
N SER A 286 16.74 -13.97 -11.80
CA SER A 286 16.35 -12.92 -10.84
C SER A 286 14.95 -13.09 -10.26
N GLY A 287 14.04 -13.73 -11.01
CA GLY A 287 12.65 -13.92 -10.60
C GLY A 287 11.83 -12.64 -10.51
N GLN A 288 12.25 -11.60 -11.23
CA GLN A 288 11.63 -10.29 -11.24
C GLN A 288 11.00 -9.98 -12.60
N CYS A 289 9.85 -9.29 -12.58
CA CYS A 289 9.23 -8.74 -13.77
C CYS A 289 9.90 -7.42 -14.17
N ALA A 290 9.80 -7.04 -15.44
CA ALA A 290 10.27 -5.73 -15.87
C ALA A 290 9.35 -4.60 -15.38
N ALA A 291 9.82 -3.35 -15.47
CA ALA A 291 8.98 -2.19 -15.20
C ALA A 291 7.74 -2.22 -16.13
N GLY A 292 6.55 -2.03 -15.55
CA GLY A 292 5.28 -2.11 -16.27
C GLY A 292 4.72 -3.52 -16.46
N GLU A 293 5.28 -4.50 -15.75
CA GLU A 293 4.75 -5.87 -15.72
C GLU A 293 4.43 -6.30 -14.28
N ILE A 294 3.39 -7.11 -14.13
CA ILE A 294 2.98 -7.71 -12.86
C ILE A 294 3.31 -9.20 -12.85
N ASN A 295 3.76 -9.71 -11.69
CA ASN A 295 3.88 -11.14 -11.46
C ASN A 295 2.50 -11.71 -11.13
N VAL A 296 1.94 -12.49 -12.06
CA VAL A 296 0.59 -13.03 -11.92
C VAL A 296 0.57 -14.16 -10.89
N ALA A 297 -0.19 -14.00 -9.81
CA ALA A 297 -0.34 -14.96 -8.71
C ALA A 297 1.00 -15.43 -8.08
N GLY A 298 2.09 -14.67 -8.23
CA GLY A 298 3.41 -15.10 -7.78
C GLY A 298 3.90 -16.37 -8.50
N ILE A 299 3.41 -16.66 -9.71
CA ILE A 299 3.73 -17.88 -10.45
C ILE A 299 5.19 -17.87 -10.87
N ARG A 300 5.91 -18.93 -10.49
CA ARG A 300 7.35 -19.09 -10.68
C ARG A 300 7.71 -20.46 -11.26
N SER A 301 8.84 -20.51 -11.95
CA SER A 301 9.37 -21.74 -12.56
C SER A 301 10.87 -21.66 -12.81
N SER A 302 11.60 -22.77 -12.65
CA SER A 302 13.00 -22.85 -13.10
C SER A 302 13.11 -23.01 -14.63
N TRP A 303 12.06 -23.42 -15.34
CA TRP A 303 12.12 -23.64 -16.79
C TRP A 303 11.46 -22.52 -17.60
N GLY A 304 10.41 -21.90 -17.06
CA GLY A 304 9.56 -20.99 -17.85
C GLY A 304 8.66 -21.74 -18.83
N GLY A 305 8.38 -21.17 -20.00
CA GLY A 305 7.50 -21.69 -21.05
C GLY A 305 6.83 -20.56 -21.83
N GLY A 306 5.61 -20.73 -22.37
CA GLY A 306 4.80 -19.60 -22.88
C GLY A 306 5.05 -19.16 -24.33
N TYR A 307 4.10 -18.37 -24.85
CA TYR A 307 4.06 -17.88 -26.25
C TYR A 307 5.18 -16.89 -26.58
N LEU A 308 5.62 -16.15 -25.58
CA LEU A 308 6.67 -15.14 -25.63
C LEU A 308 7.70 -15.49 -24.54
N ASN A 309 8.98 -15.42 -24.88
CA ASN A 309 10.08 -15.68 -23.97
C ASN A 309 11.18 -14.64 -24.13
N ASP A 310 11.87 -14.34 -23.02
CA ASP A 310 12.99 -13.41 -22.98
C ASP A 310 14.29 -14.05 -23.48
N ARG A 311 14.21 -14.67 -24.68
CA ARG A 311 15.31 -15.17 -25.53
C ARG A 311 15.84 -16.59 -25.30
N ASP A 312 15.58 -17.28 -24.18
CA ASP A 312 16.06 -18.66 -23.95
C ASP A 312 15.07 -19.52 -23.11
N THR A 313 14.80 -20.78 -23.46
CA THR A 313 13.94 -21.70 -22.68
C THR A 313 14.72 -22.57 -21.68
N ASN A 314 16.03 -22.37 -21.55
CA ASN A 314 16.87 -23.14 -20.65
C ASN A 314 16.47 -23.03 -19.17
N LYS A 315 16.78 -24.09 -18.43
CA LYS A 315 16.53 -24.20 -16.98
C LYS A 315 17.46 -23.29 -16.18
N CYS A 316 16.90 -22.54 -15.23
CA CYS A 316 17.64 -21.85 -14.18
C CYS A 316 18.38 -22.86 -13.29
N GLY A 317 19.69 -22.67 -13.16
CA GLY A 317 20.55 -23.35 -12.18
C GLY A 317 20.35 -22.82 -10.76
N ARG A 318 20.15 -21.50 -10.60
CA ARG A 318 19.80 -20.85 -9.32
C ARG A 318 18.71 -19.80 -9.49
N GLY A 319 17.88 -19.62 -8.48
CA GLY A 319 16.71 -18.75 -8.54
C GLY A 319 15.57 -19.33 -9.37
N TYR A 320 14.68 -18.46 -9.88
CA TYR A 320 13.52 -18.85 -10.68
C TYR A 320 13.17 -17.76 -11.69
N LYS A 321 12.44 -18.13 -12.74
CA LYS A 321 11.75 -17.20 -13.64
C LYS A 321 10.39 -16.83 -13.03
N ALA A 322 9.93 -15.61 -13.26
CA ALA A 322 8.59 -15.14 -12.90
C ALA A 322 7.69 -15.10 -14.14
N PHE A 323 6.41 -15.47 -14.00
CA PHE A 323 5.43 -15.31 -15.07
C PHE A 323 4.84 -13.91 -15.00
N CYS A 324 5.24 -13.07 -15.95
CA CYS A 324 5.00 -11.64 -15.94
C CYS A 324 4.06 -11.27 -17.08
N CYS A 325 3.09 -10.41 -16.78
CA CYS A 325 2.18 -9.89 -17.80
C CYS A 325 2.23 -8.36 -17.77
N PRO A 326 2.10 -7.70 -18.93
CA PRO A 326 1.95 -6.26 -18.97
C PRO A 326 0.81 -5.81 -18.06
N ASP A 327 1.11 -4.83 -17.22
CA ASP A 327 0.10 -4.12 -16.46
C ASP A 327 -0.69 -3.22 -17.43
N PRO A 328 -2.01 -3.39 -17.56
CA PRO A 328 -2.81 -2.60 -18.49
C PRO A 328 -2.82 -1.11 -18.14
N ASP A 329 -2.66 -0.76 -16.86
CA ASP A 329 -2.81 0.60 -16.35
C ASP A 329 -1.46 1.30 -16.20
N PHE A 330 -0.33 0.58 -16.22
CA PHE A 330 1.00 1.16 -15.96
C PHE A 330 1.30 2.39 -16.80
N LYS A 331 1.06 2.35 -18.13
CA LYS A 331 1.32 3.51 -19.00
C LYS A 331 0.47 4.72 -18.63
N GLN A 332 -0.76 4.51 -18.20
CA GLN A 332 -1.66 5.59 -17.78
C GLN A 332 -1.20 6.17 -16.44
N VAL A 333 -0.91 5.30 -15.47
CA VAL A 333 -0.49 5.70 -14.11
C VAL A 333 0.87 6.39 -14.14
N THR A 334 1.81 5.95 -14.98
CA THR A 334 3.14 6.56 -15.07
C THR A 334 3.23 7.70 -16.07
N LYS A 335 2.15 8.04 -16.79
CA LYS A 335 2.17 9.11 -17.81
C LYS A 335 2.59 10.46 -17.21
N THR A 336 2.17 10.70 -15.98
CA THR A 336 2.44 11.93 -15.23
C THR A 336 3.65 11.80 -14.30
N CYS A 337 4.26 10.62 -14.20
CA CYS A 337 5.46 10.42 -13.42
C CYS A 337 6.66 10.97 -14.19
N SER A 338 7.43 11.82 -13.54
CA SER A 338 8.74 12.26 -14.00
C SER A 338 9.75 11.96 -12.91
N TRP A 339 10.99 11.68 -13.31
CA TRP A 339 12.09 11.71 -12.38
C TRP A 339 12.24 13.15 -11.89
N ALA A 340 12.22 13.35 -10.57
CA ALA A 340 12.63 14.62 -9.99
C ALA A 340 14.06 14.89 -10.48
N LYS A 341 14.27 16.03 -11.15
CA LYS A 341 15.61 16.52 -11.46
C LYS A 341 16.17 17.05 -10.15
N TRP A 342 17.03 16.26 -9.52
CA TRP A 342 17.89 16.69 -8.42
C TRP A 342 19.14 17.35 -9.02
#